data_AF-A0AAN8J3W9-F1
#
_entry.id   AF-A0AAN8J3W9-F1
#
_cell.length_a   1.000
_cell.length_b   1.000
_cell.length_c   1.000
_cell.angle_alpha   90.00
_cell.angle_beta   90.00
_cell.angle_gamma   90.00
#
_symmetry.space_group_name_H-M   'P 1'
#
loop_
_entity.id
_entity.type
_entity.pdbx_description
1 polymer ?
#
loop_
_entity_poly.entity_id
_entity_poly.type
_entity_poly.pdbx_seq_one_letter_code
_entity_poly.pdbx_strand_id
1 'polypeptide(L)'
;MDGVSMVPILMSDSSTDVVTRENFLVEHYGEHSVDNPGCPQLHNEGMFVCHSHCECQDSWNNTYSCLRVIGQGKNYKYCQLEDLLNFVEVYDLDKDPHEFDNIVNTADQQLIAILKQKLFDLSRCSGIACKSLPLNI
;
A
#
# COMPACT_ATOMS: atom_id res chain seq x y z
N MET A 1 -5.82 -18.59 -0.52
CA MET A 1 -5.54 -17.86 0.73
C MET A 1 -4.10 -17.42 0.72
N ASP A 2 -3.90 -16.11 0.70
CA ASP A 2 -2.58 -15.46 0.57
C ASP A 2 -1.88 -15.33 1.93
N GLY A 3 -2.68 -15.20 3.01
CA GLY A 3 -2.21 -15.18 4.38
C GLY A 3 -1.61 -16.50 4.88
N VAL A 4 -0.96 -16.42 6.03
CA VAL A 4 -0.41 -17.55 6.79
C VAL A 4 -1.12 -17.68 8.13
N SER A 5 -1.21 -18.90 8.65
CA SER A 5 -1.84 -19.15 9.95
C SER A 5 -1.06 -18.50 11.08
N MET A 6 -1.76 -17.85 12.02
CA MET A 6 -1.17 -17.35 13.26
C MET A 6 -1.10 -18.39 14.38
N VAL A 7 -1.66 -19.58 14.18
CA VAL A 7 -1.64 -20.66 15.20
C VAL A 7 -0.21 -20.98 15.67
N PRO A 8 0.81 -21.09 14.79
CA PRO A 8 2.19 -21.29 15.24
C PRO A 8 2.68 -20.19 16.18
N ILE A 9 2.28 -18.92 15.98
CA ILE A 9 2.65 -17.80 16.86
C ILE A 9 1.97 -17.92 18.23
N LEU A 10 0.69 -18.28 18.22
CA LEU A 10 -0.15 -18.28 19.42
C LEU A 10 0.09 -19.51 20.32
N MET A 11 0.51 -20.62 19.72
CA MET A 11 0.68 -21.91 20.40
C MET A 11 2.15 -22.33 20.52
N SER A 12 3.10 -21.60 19.93
CA SER A 12 4.53 -21.89 20.09
C SER A 12 4.96 -21.62 21.53
N ASP A 13 5.52 -22.64 22.18
CA ASP A 13 6.57 -22.40 23.16
C ASP A 13 7.79 -21.81 22.43
N SER A 14 8.57 -20.96 23.10
CA SER A 14 9.63 -20.05 22.61
C SER A 14 10.76 -20.66 21.74
N SER A 15 10.64 -21.90 21.29
CA SER A 15 11.65 -22.72 20.60
C SER A 15 11.28 -23.10 19.16
N THR A 16 10.19 -22.58 18.59
CA THR A 16 9.85 -22.79 17.18
C THR A 16 10.18 -21.56 16.33
N ASP A 17 10.91 -21.78 15.23
CA ASP A 17 11.17 -20.75 14.22
C ASP A 17 9.85 -20.36 13.55
N VAL A 18 9.21 -19.32 14.08
CA VAL A 18 8.02 -18.73 13.50
C VAL A 18 8.45 -17.90 12.29
N VAL A 19 8.01 -18.30 11.10
CA VAL A 19 8.15 -17.47 9.89
C VAL A 19 7.30 -16.22 10.05
N THR A 20 7.95 -15.08 10.24
CA THR A 20 7.33 -13.75 10.26
C THR A 20 7.54 -13.08 8.91
N ARG A 21 6.54 -12.32 8.46
CA ARG A 21 6.67 -11.53 7.22
C ARG A 21 7.25 -10.17 7.56
N GLU A 22 8.24 -9.73 6.81
CA GLU A 22 8.80 -8.38 6.93
C GLU A 22 8.08 -7.38 6.02
N ASN A 23 7.41 -7.87 4.97
CA ASN A 23 6.76 -7.06 3.95
C ASN A 23 5.24 -7.28 3.99
N PHE A 24 4.49 -6.19 4.08
CA PHE A 24 3.03 -6.17 4.14
C PHE A 24 2.47 -5.32 3.01
N LEU A 25 1.40 -5.81 2.40
CA LEU A 25 0.61 -5.10 1.41
C LEU A 25 -0.55 -4.41 2.12
N VAL A 26 -0.76 -3.13 1.82
CA VAL A 26 -1.92 -2.35 2.27
C VAL A 26 -2.51 -1.68 1.05
N GLU A 27 -3.77 -1.97 0.75
CA GLU A 27 -4.45 -1.45 -0.44
C GLU A 27 -5.76 -0.78 -0.02
N HIS A 28 -6.08 0.32 -0.69
CA HIS A 28 -7.36 0.98 -0.62
C HIS A 28 -7.84 1.26 -2.04
N TYR A 29 -9.09 0.92 -2.34
CA TYR A 29 -9.73 1.19 -3.62
C TYR A 29 -10.90 2.11 -3.39
N GLY A 30 -10.83 3.31 -3.96
CA GLY A 30 -11.90 4.29 -3.92
C GLY A 30 -13.04 3.84 -4.83
N GLU A 31 -14.21 3.57 -4.26
CA GLU A 31 -15.41 3.29 -5.06
C GLU A 31 -15.88 4.55 -5.77
N HIS A 32 -16.32 4.46 -7.02
CA HIS A 32 -16.83 5.60 -7.80
C HIS A 32 -18.21 5.31 -8.39
N SER A 33 -18.95 6.36 -8.76
CA SER A 33 -20.18 6.27 -9.55
C SER A 33 -19.99 6.91 -10.91
N VAL A 34 -20.46 6.22 -11.96
CA VAL A 34 -20.47 6.75 -13.33
C VAL A 34 -21.43 7.93 -13.43
N ASP A 35 -22.63 7.77 -12.85
CA ASP A 35 -23.67 8.79 -12.84
C ASP A 35 -23.76 9.46 -11.47
N ASN A 36 -23.60 10.79 -11.47
CA ASN A 36 -23.75 11.64 -10.30
C ASN A 36 -24.94 12.60 -10.53
N PRO A 37 -26.19 12.23 -10.18
CA PRO A 37 -27.39 13.00 -10.55
C PRO A 37 -27.40 14.45 -10.06
N GLY A 38 -26.77 14.73 -8.91
CA GLY A 38 -26.61 16.09 -8.39
C GLY A 38 -25.53 16.90 -9.12
N CYS A 39 -24.66 16.23 -9.88
CA CYS A 39 -23.47 16.80 -10.52
C CYS A 39 -23.18 16.15 -11.89
N PRO A 40 -24.04 16.35 -12.90
CA PRO A 40 -23.91 15.69 -14.21
C PRO A 40 -22.60 16.03 -14.95
N GLN A 41 -21.98 17.17 -14.63
CA GLN A 41 -20.69 17.58 -15.19
C GLN A 41 -19.52 16.69 -14.72
N LEU A 42 -19.71 15.88 -13.68
CA LEU A 42 -18.72 14.94 -13.15
C LEU A 42 -19.04 13.49 -13.56
N HIS A 43 -19.74 13.31 -14.69
CA HIS A 43 -20.04 11.99 -15.23
C HIS A 43 -18.75 11.27 -15.62
N ASN A 44 -18.56 10.06 -15.11
CA ASN A 44 -17.39 9.22 -15.36
C ASN A 44 -16.04 9.85 -14.99
N GLU A 45 -16.03 10.80 -14.04
CA GLU A 45 -14.82 11.46 -13.55
C GLU A 45 -14.24 10.78 -12.28
N GLY A 46 -14.60 9.52 -12.02
CA GLY A 46 -14.09 8.79 -10.86
C GLY A 46 -14.54 9.36 -9.50
N MET A 47 -15.70 10.01 -9.46
CA MET A 47 -16.22 10.67 -8.25
C MET A 47 -17.21 9.80 -7.49
N PHE A 48 -17.29 10.01 -6.17
CA PHE A 48 -18.28 9.37 -5.30
C PHE A 48 -18.85 10.31 -4.25
N VAL A 49 -20.02 9.95 -3.71
CA VAL A 49 -20.75 10.71 -2.66
C VAL A 49 -20.87 12.20 -3.00
N CYS A 50 -21.29 12.53 -4.23
CA CYS A 50 -21.46 13.92 -4.64
C CYS A 50 -22.64 14.60 -3.92
N HIS A 51 -22.41 15.79 -3.37
CA HIS A 51 -23.43 16.62 -2.71
C HIS A 51 -23.99 17.72 -3.62
N SER A 52 -24.98 18.47 -3.14
CA SER A 52 -25.74 19.48 -3.92
C SER A 52 -24.91 20.63 -4.49
N HIS A 53 -23.69 20.82 -4.00
CA HIS A 53 -22.74 21.83 -4.48
C HIS A 53 -21.59 21.23 -5.31
N CYS A 54 -21.67 19.94 -5.64
CA CYS A 54 -20.64 19.21 -6.39
C CYS A 54 -19.27 19.14 -5.72
N GLU A 55 -19.35 19.12 -4.40
CA GLU A 55 -18.33 18.58 -3.53
C GLU A 55 -18.49 17.05 -3.56
N CYS A 56 -17.49 16.36 -4.11
CA CYS A 56 -17.46 14.90 -4.19
C CYS A 56 -16.12 14.39 -3.65
N GLN A 57 -16.09 13.11 -3.30
CA GLN A 57 -14.85 12.41 -3.03
C GLN A 57 -14.21 12.00 -4.36
N ASP A 58 -12.93 12.33 -4.53
CA ASP A 58 -12.11 11.89 -5.64
C ASP A 58 -11.64 10.46 -5.37
N SER A 59 -12.30 9.49 -5.99
CA SER A 59 -12.03 8.07 -5.71
C SER A 59 -10.72 7.60 -6.35
N TRP A 60 -10.23 8.25 -7.41
CA TRP A 60 -8.92 7.95 -7.98
C TRP A 60 -7.81 8.39 -7.02
N ASN A 61 -7.91 9.60 -6.47
CA ASN A 61 -6.99 10.08 -5.42
C ASN A 61 -7.22 9.41 -4.05
N ASN A 62 -8.14 8.46 -3.96
CA ASN A 62 -8.32 7.56 -2.82
C ASN A 62 -8.07 6.09 -3.20
N THR A 63 -7.47 5.81 -4.36
CA THR A 63 -7.04 4.47 -4.75
C THR A 63 -5.53 4.38 -4.67
N TYR A 64 -5.02 3.57 -3.76
CA TYR A 64 -3.59 3.45 -3.53
C TYR A 64 -3.19 2.05 -3.05
N SER A 65 -1.95 1.71 -3.37
CA SER A 65 -1.28 0.49 -2.93
C SER A 65 0.00 0.85 -2.20
N CYS A 66 0.21 0.26 -1.03
CA CYS A 66 1.35 0.53 -0.16
C CYS A 66 2.07 -0.74 0.24
N LEU A 67 3.41 -0.66 0.23
CA LEU A 67 4.32 -1.62 0.82
C LEU A 67 4.76 -1.09 2.18
N ARG A 68 4.53 -1.88 3.23
CA ARG A 68 5.09 -1.66 4.56
C ARG A 68 6.20 -2.66 4.82
N VAL A 69 7.36 -2.17 5.26
CA VAL A 69 8.57 -2.96 5.51
C VAL A 69 8.98 -2.84 6.97
N ILE A 70 8.98 -3.96 7.71
CA ILE A 70 9.45 -4.04 9.09
C ILE A 70 10.44 -5.21 9.18
N GLY A 71 11.73 -4.90 9.16
CA GLY A 71 12.81 -5.88 9.24
C GLY A 71 14.02 -5.33 10.02
N GLN A 72 15.09 -6.13 10.14
CA GLN A 72 16.29 -5.68 10.84
C GLN A 72 16.93 -4.48 10.13
N GLY A 73 16.88 -3.30 10.78
CA GLY A 73 17.43 -2.05 10.26
C GLY A 73 16.67 -1.49 9.06
N LYS A 74 15.44 -1.94 8.80
CA LYS A 74 14.59 -1.47 7.71
C LYS A 74 13.19 -1.23 8.21
N ASN A 75 12.77 0.03 8.18
CA ASN A 75 11.48 0.44 8.66
C ASN A 75 10.88 1.47 7.67
N TYR A 76 10.34 0.99 6.55
CA TYR A 76 9.88 1.86 5.47
C TYR A 76 8.39 1.70 5.19
N LYS A 77 7.79 2.75 4.66
CA LYS A 77 6.49 2.74 3.98
C LYS A 77 6.68 3.35 2.60
N TYR A 78 6.24 2.64 1.56
CA TYR A 78 6.23 3.09 0.17
C TYR A 78 4.80 3.00 -0.33
N CYS A 79 4.22 4.09 -0.82
CA CYS A 79 2.85 4.13 -1.35
C CYS A 79 2.86 4.69 -2.78
N GLN A 80 1.97 4.16 -3.61
CA GLN A 80 1.71 4.67 -4.94
C GLN A 80 0.20 4.84 -5.13
N LEU A 81 -0.20 6.05 -5.54
CA LEU A 81 -1.58 6.32 -5.94
C LEU A 81 -1.81 5.81 -7.36
N GLU A 82 -2.99 5.25 -7.60
CA GLU A 82 -3.44 4.80 -8.91
C GLU A 82 -4.16 5.94 -9.63
N ASP A 83 -3.41 6.99 -9.95
CA ASP A 83 -3.89 8.17 -10.67
C ASP A 83 -3.03 8.46 -11.92
N LEU A 84 -3.38 9.52 -12.64
CA LEU A 84 -2.63 9.96 -13.82
C LEU A 84 -1.29 10.63 -13.47
N LEU A 85 -1.11 11.03 -12.22
CA LEU A 85 0.07 11.76 -11.76
C LEU A 85 1.16 10.81 -11.25
N ASN A 86 0.83 9.54 -11.01
CA ASN A 86 1.70 8.53 -10.42
C ASN A 86 2.35 9.04 -9.14
N PHE A 87 1.55 9.65 -8.26
CA PHE A 87 2.07 10.18 -7.00
C PHE A 87 2.64 9.05 -6.13
N VAL A 88 3.85 9.26 -5.61
CA VAL A 88 4.58 8.28 -4.79
C VAL A 88 5.02 8.93 -3.49
N GLU A 89 4.87 8.17 -2.42
CA GLU A 89 5.31 8.56 -1.09
C GLU A 89 6.27 7.51 -0.53
N VAL A 90 7.34 7.99 0.10
CA VAL A 90 8.31 7.14 0.80
C VAL A 90 8.58 7.75 2.17
N TYR A 91 8.46 6.94 3.21
CA TYR A 91 8.71 7.33 4.60
C TYR A 91 9.69 6.35 5.25
N ASP A 92 10.73 6.89 5.90
CA ASP A 92 11.60 6.16 6.83
C ASP A 92 11.02 6.29 8.23
N LEU A 93 10.28 5.27 8.65
CA LEU A 93 9.50 5.28 9.89
C LEU A 93 10.35 5.11 11.15
N ASP A 94 11.65 4.82 11.04
CA ASP A 94 12.59 4.94 12.17
C ASP A 94 12.92 6.41 12.48
N LYS A 95 12.91 7.28 11.46
CA LYS A 95 13.21 8.72 11.59
C LYS A 95 11.96 9.58 11.65
N ASP A 96 10.93 9.18 10.95
CA ASP A 96 9.66 9.90 10.79
C ASP A 96 8.48 8.96 11.04
N PRO A 97 8.22 8.58 12.31
CA PRO A 97 7.16 7.63 12.67
C PRO A 97 5.74 8.16 12.42
N HIS A 98 5.61 9.44 12.06
CA HIS A 98 4.34 10.11 11.84
C HIS A 98 4.12 10.51 10.37
N GLU A 99 5.03 10.11 9.48
CA GLU A 99 4.86 10.26 8.03
C GLU A 99 4.67 11.73 7.58
N PHE A 100 5.44 12.65 8.17
CA PHE A 100 5.39 14.06 7.83
C PHE A 100 6.31 14.45 6.66
N ASP A 101 7.40 13.73 6.42
CA ASP A 101 8.39 14.07 5.40
C ASP A 101 8.49 12.99 4.32
N ASN A 102 7.90 13.26 3.15
CA ASN A 102 8.00 12.37 2.00
C ASN A 102 9.41 12.46 1.37
N ILE A 103 10.22 11.43 1.60
CA ILE A 103 11.63 11.38 1.16
C ILE A 103 11.82 10.82 -0.26
N VAL A 104 10.76 10.66 -1.07
CA VAL A 104 10.85 10.05 -2.42
C VAL A 104 11.91 10.72 -3.32
N ASN A 105 12.11 12.03 -3.18
CA ASN A 105 13.06 12.79 -4.01
C ASN A 105 14.50 12.80 -3.47
N THR A 106 14.71 12.39 -2.22
CA THR A 106 16.01 12.45 -1.52
C THR A 106 16.56 11.07 -1.16
N ALA A 107 15.71 10.05 -1.12
CA ALA A 107 16.10 8.67 -0.88
C ALA A 107 16.95 8.10 -2.02
N ASP A 108 17.71 7.04 -1.70
CA ASP A 108 18.47 6.28 -2.70
C ASP A 108 17.53 5.70 -3.78
N GLN A 109 17.82 5.98 -5.04
CA GLN A 109 17.04 5.48 -6.18
C GLN A 109 17.01 3.95 -6.24
N GLN A 110 18.06 3.26 -5.78
CA GLN A 110 18.08 1.80 -5.70
C GLN A 110 17.07 1.29 -4.67
N LEU A 111 16.98 1.94 -3.51
CA LEU A 111 15.97 1.62 -2.51
C LEU A 111 14.56 1.79 -3.07
N ILE A 112 14.28 2.92 -3.74
CA ILE A 112 12.97 3.18 -4.37
C ILE A 112 12.62 2.10 -5.38
N ALA A 113 13.57 1.70 -6.24
CA ALA A 113 13.35 0.65 -7.22
C ALA A 113 13.02 -0.70 -6.58
N ILE A 114 13.70 -1.06 -5.48
CA ILE A 114 13.44 -2.29 -4.71
C ILE A 114 12.04 -2.24 -4.08
N LEU A 115 11.68 -1.12 -3.44
CA LEU A 115 10.36 -0.96 -2.81
C LEU A 115 9.23 -1.04 -3.84
N LYS A 116 9.41 -0.38 -4.99
CA LYS A 116 8.46 -0.44 -6.12
C LYS A 116 8.29 -1.86 -6.65
N GLN A 117 9.39 -2.59 -6.85
CA GLN A 117 9.31 -3.98 -7.33
C GLN A 117 8.60 -4.89 -6.32
N LYS A 118 8.85 -4.71 -5.02
CA LYS A 118 8.19 -5.49 -3.97
C LYS A 118 6.70 -5.19 -3.86
N LEU A 119 6.29 -3.93 -4.01
CA LEU A 119 4.88 -3.58 -4.10
C LEU A 119 4.22 -4.30 -5.29
N PHE A 120 4.85 -4.22 -6.46
CA PHE A 120 4.36 -4.89 -7.67
C PHE A 120 4.21 -6.40 -7.49
N ASP A 121 5.19 -7.05 -6.88
CA ASP A 121 5.17 -8.50 -6.64
C ASP A 121 4.05 -8.89 -5.67
N LEU A 122 3.85 -8.10 -4.61
CA LEU A 122 2.80 -8.34 -3.62
C LEU A 122 1.39 -8.11 -4.18
N SER A 123 1.15 -7.03 -4.92
CA SER A 123 -0.17 -6.74 -5.49
C SER A 123 -0.62 -7.73 -6.56
N ARG A 124 0.29 -8.60 -7.05
CA ARG A 124 -0.01 -9.59 -8.12
C ARG A 124 0.12 -11.04 -7.70
N CYS A 125 0.66 -11.30 -6.52
CA CYS A 125 0.81 -12.67 -6.06
C CYS A 125 -0.56 -13.26 -5.68
N SER A 126 -0.67 -14.59 -5.70
CA SER A 126 -1.81 -15.28 -5.12
C SER A 126 -1.42 -16.63 -4.52
N GLY A 127 -2.09 -17.01 -3.44
CA GLY A 127 -1.94 -18.28 -2.74
C GLY A 127 -0.51 -18.54 -2.30
N ILE A 128 0.06 -19.63 -2.80
CA ILE A 128 1.41 -20.05 -2.44
C ILE A 128 2.48 -19.09 -2.96
N ALA A 129 2.24 -18.42 -4.09
CA ALA A 129 3.18 -17.45 -4.63
C ALA A 129 3.40 -16.28 -3.67
N CYS A 130 2.35 -15.81 -2.98
CA CYS A 130 2.48 -14.77 -1.94
C CYS A 130 3.29 -15.23 -0.73
N LYS A 131 3.35 -16.54 -0.46
CA LYS A 131 4.05 -17.13 0.69
C LYS A 131 5.53 -17.37 0.41
N SER A 132 5.89 -17.49 -0.87
CA SER A 132 7.27 -17.74 -1.32
C SER A 132 8.03 -16.48 -1.75
N LEU A 133 7.44 -15.28 -1.60
CA LEU A 133 8.12 -14.04 -1.98
C LEU A 133 9.36 -13.79 -1.09
N PRO A 134 10.48 -13.32 -1.68
CA PRO A 134 11.71 -13.09 -0.94
C PRO A 134 11.54 -11.97 0.10
N LEU A 135 11.92 -12.26 1.34
CA LEU A 135 11.74 -11.37 2.49
C LEU A 135 12.74 -10.19 2.47
N ASN A 136 13.95 -10.41 1.96
CA ASN A 136 15.04 -9.45 2.09
C ASN A 136 14.87 -8.23 1.18
N ILE A 137 15.03 -7.04 1.75
CA ILE A 137 15.37 -5.77 1.06
C ILE A 137 16.88 -5.56 1.22
#